data_AF-A0A518WA88-F1
#
_entry.id   AF-A0A518WA88-F1
#
_cell.length_a   1.000
_cell.length_b   1.000
_cell.length_c   1.000
_cell.angle_alpha   90.00
_cell.angle_beta   90.00
_cell.angle_gamma   90.00
#
_symmetry.space_group_name_H-M   'P 1'
#
loop_
_entity.id
_entity.type
_entity.pdbx_description
1 polymer ?
#
loop_
_entity_poly.entity_id
_entity_poly.type
_entity_poly.pdbx_seq_one_letter_code
_entity_poly.pdbx_strand_id
1 'polypeptide(L)'
;MSAEQVALAHYRRRRHLAERLAEVARRMWRRVDPGDIARSWAGQVAELAAVVTAAQLAAALTADGYLDEVLDAQGVNPARDAAVAPAALAGVASDGRPLESLLFQPAIGTLAAIGAGADVGRALAGGYAVLDMAVRTQAADAGRVADQVALAARRQATGYRRMVVGRTCGRCVVLAGRWYRYNQGFDRHPRCDCVHVPCREDTADAVATTPRAWFDSLDRAEQDKQFTRAGAEAIRLGADIGQVVNARRGAFGLTPAGARITADEARMLRNGRDVGRLQTQNVFGRELFTTTEGVTTRGQAGVRLGARERGVKVEGARYTSARVPRLMPESILQIAGNDRTEALRLLRRFGYIN
;
A
#
# COMPACT_ATOMS: atom_id res chain seq x y z
N MET A 1 -17.43 4.84 23.39
CA MET A 1 -16.56 5.23 22.26
C MET A 1 -17.17 4.68 20.98
N SER A 2 -17.07 5.37 19.85
CA SER A 2 -17.44 4.78 18.55
C SER A 2 -16.41 3.73 18.11
N ALA A 3 -16.79 2.82 17.21
CA ALA A 3 -15.87 1.84 16.64
C ALA A 3 -14.67 2.47 15.94
N GLU A 4 -14.86 3.62 15.28
CA GLU A 4 -13.76 4.41 14.71
C GLU A 4 -12.79 4.92 15.79
N GLN A 5 -13.29 5.43 16.92
CA GLN A 5 -12.46 5.88 18.03
C GLN A 5 -11.64 4.73 18.63
N VAL A 6 -12.24 3.55 18.80
CA VAL A 6 -11.56 2.34 19.26
C VAL A 6 -10.45 1.93 18.28
N ALA A 7 -10.76 1.87 16.98
CA ALA A 7 -9.80 1.54 15.93
C ALA A 7 -8.62 2.53 15.86
N LEU A 8 -8.89 3.83 16.01
CA LEU A 8 -7.86 4.87 16.06
C LEU A 8 -6.99 4.75 17.31
N ALA A 9 -7.57 4.42 18.47
CA ALA A 9 -6.81 4.18 19.69
C ALA A 9 -5.89 2.95 19.55
N HIS A 10 -6.40 1.84 18.97
CA HIS A 10 -5.61 0.66 18.63
C HIS A 10 -4.45 1.00 17.69
N TYR A 11 -4.73 1.74 16.62
CA TYR A 11 -3.70 2.22 15.69
C TYR A 11 -2.61 3.02 16.42
N ARG A 12 -2.98 4.00 17.24
CA ARG A 12 -2.02 4.86 17.97
C ARG A 12 -1.14 4.04 18.91
N ARG A 13 -1.71 3.07 19.64
CA ARG A 13 -0.95 2.15 20.51
C ARG A 13 0.11 1.38 19.71
N ARG A 14 -0.29 0.79 18.59
CA ARG A 14 0.62 0.01 17.72
C ARG A 14 1.67 0.88 17.03
N ARG A 15 1.29 2.09 16.61
CA ARG A 15 2.19 3.05 15.99
C ARG A 15 3.29 3.49 16.95
N HIS A 16 2.91 3.81 18.20
CA HIS A 16 3.84 4.17 19.25
C HIS A 16 4.85 3.05 19.53
N LEU A 17 4.38 1.80 19.63
CA LEU A 17 5.26 0.63 19.80
C LEU A 17 6.29 0.51 18.65
N ALA A 18 5.85 0.64 17.40
CA ALA A 18 6.74 0.59 16.24
C ALA A 18 7.74 1.75 16.20
N GLU A 19 7.36 2.94 16.67
CA GLU A 19 8.25 4.10 16.80
C GLU A 19 9.33 3.89 17.85
N ARG A 20 8.96 3.40 19.04
CA ARG A 20 9.91 3.08 20.11
C ARG A 20 10.91 2.00 19.69
N LEU A 21 10.44 0.97 18.97
CA LEU A 21 11.31 -0.05 18.39
C LEU A 21 12.31 0.55 17.38
N ALA A 22 11.84 1.41 16.48
CA ALA A 22 12.69 2.07 15.50
C ALA A 22 13.74 2.98 16.15
N GLU A 23 13.42 3.64 17.27
CA GLU A 23 14.39 4.42 18.04
C GLU A 23 15.49 3.55 18.66
N VAL A 24 15.15 2.35 19.16
CA VAL A 24 16.15 1.36 19.64
C VAL A 24 17.07 0.96 18.49
N ALA A 25 16.49 0.53 17.35
CA ALA A 25 17.24 0.14 16.18
C ALA A 25 18.16 1.26 15.67
N ARG A 26 17.70 2.53 15.69
CA ARG A 26 18.50 3.70 15.35
C ARG A 26 19.69 3.92 16.27
N ARG A 27 19.53 3.71 17.58
CA ARG A 27 20.64 3.83 18.55
C ARG A 27 21.69 2.74 18.32
N MET A 28 21.26 1.51 18.06
CA MET A 28 22.15 0.38 17.76
C MET A 28 22.90 0.60 16.44
N TRP A 29 22.19 1.00 15.38
CA TRP A 29 22.80 1.27 14.08
C TRP A 29 23.85 2.39 14.10
N ARG A 30 23.69 3.39 14.97
CA ARG A 30 24.71 4.45 15.16
C ARG A 30 26.03 3.97 15.75
N ARG A 31 26.06 2.76 16.33
CA ARG A 31 27.28 2.14 16.88
C ARG A 31 27.99 1.26 15.84
N VAL A 32 27.47 1.13 14.62
CA VAL A 32 28.14 0.42 13.54
C VAL A 32 29.45 1.14 13.22
N ASP A 33 30.54 0.38 13.23
CA ASP A 33 31.86 0.86 12.82
C ASP A 33 31.90 0.96 11.29
N PRO A 34 32.11 2.17 10.71
CA PRO A 34 32.24 2.33 9.27
C PRO A 34 33.40 1.53 8.64
N GLY A 35 34.44 1.21 9.42
CA GLY A 35 35.58 0.41 8.98
C GLY A 35 35.37 -1.11 9.07
N ASP A 36 34.42 -1.57 9.88
CA ASP A 36 34.11 -3.00 10.07
C ASP A 36 32.60 -3.22 10.25
N ILE A 37 31.84 -2.85 9.22
CA ILE A 37 30.36 -2.80 9.25
C ILE A 37 29.77 -4.19 9.55
N ALA A 38 30.25 -5.23 8.88
CA ALA A 38 29.71 -6.57 9.03
C ALA A 38 29.89 -7.11 10.46
N ARG A 39 31.11 -7.00 11.02
CA ARG A 39 31.40 -7.51 12.36
C ARG A 39 30.73 -6.69 13.45
N SER A 40 30.83 -5.36 13.37
CA SER A 40 30.23 -4.45 14.37
C SER A 40 28.69 -4.52 14.39
N TRP A 41 28.05 -4.80 13.24
CA TRP A 41 26.61 -5.05 13.20
C TRP A 41 26.26 -6.46 13.67
N ALA A 42 27.00 -7.49 13.27
CA ALA A 42 26.74 -8.88 13.71
C ALA A 42 26.70 -9.00 15.23
N GLY A 43 27.57 -8.28 15.95
CA GLY A 43 27.59 -8.24 17.42
C GLY A 43 26.33 -7.65 18.08
N GLN A 44 25.45 -7.00 17.32
CA GLN A 44 24.23 -6.35 17.81
C GLN A 44 22.94 -7.04 17.33
N VAL A 45 23.00 -7.90 16.32
CA VAL A 45 21.80 -8.46 15.66
C VAL A 45 20.98 -9.33 16.61
N ALA A 46 21.61 -10.18 17.42
CA ALA A 46 20.88 -11.06 18.35
C ALA A 46 20.11 -10.27 19.41
N GLU A 47 20.70 -9.21 19.97
CA GLU A 47 20.02 -8.31 20.91
C GLU A 47 18.83 -7.62 20.24
N LEU A 48 19.01 -7.09 19.02
CA LEU A 48 17.91 -6.46 18.30
C LEU A 48 16.80 -7.46 17.95
N ALA A 49 17.14 -8.70 17.59
CA ALA A 49 16.17 -9.75 17.31
C ALA A 49 15.29 -10.06 18.54
N ALA A 50 15.88 -10.10 19.75
CA ALA A 50 15.13 -10.24 20.99
C ALA A 50 14.18 -9.05 21.24
N VAL A 51 14.63 -7.81 20.98
CA VAL A 51 13.79 -6.62 21.12
C VAL A 51 12.65 -6.60 20.09
N VAL A 52 12.91 -7.01 18.85
CA VAL A 52 11.88 -7.15 17.80
C VAL A 52 10.86 -8.22 18.20
N THR A 53 11.31 -9.37 18.70
CA THR A 53 10.44 -10.44 19.22
C THR A 53 9.52 -9.92 20.32
N ALA A 54 10.07 -9.17 21.28
CA ALA A 54 9.28 -8.58 22.36
C ALA A 54 8.24 -7.57 21.83
N ALA A 55 8.59 -6.77 20.82
CA ALA A 55 7.66 -5.85 20.18
C ALA A 55 6.57 -6.59 19.37
N GLN A 56 6.91 -7.70 18.70
CA GLN A 56 5.92 -8.55 18.03
C GLN A 56 4.91 -9.12 19.03
N LEU A 57 5.40 -9.64 20.16
CA LEU A 57 4.57 -10.16 21.24
C LEU A 57 3.65 -9.07 21.82
N ALA A 58 4.20 -7.90 22.13
CA ALA A 58 3.44 -6.76 22.65
C ALA A 58 2.35 -6.29 21.68
N ALA A 59 2.63 -6.29 20.37
CA ALA A 59 1.62 -5.98 19.36
C ALA A 59 0.51 -7.04 19.32
N ALA A 60 0.87 -8.32 19.38
CA ALA A 60 -0.08 -9.43 19.31
C ALA A 60 -0.99 -9.53 20.53
N LEU A 61 -0.50 -9.20 21.73
CA LEU A 61 -1.27 -9.22 22.98
C LEU A 61 -2.51 -8.31 22.97
N THR A 62 -2.52 -7.29 22.10
CA THR A 62 -3.62 -6.30 22.06
C THR A 62 -4.83 -6.74 21.23
N ALA A 63 -4.72 -7.81 20.44
CA ALA A 63 -5.70 -8.15 19.41
C ALA A 63 -7.08 -8.51 19.99
N ASP A 64 -7.13 -9.40 20.98
CA ASP A 64 -8.42 -9.85 21.52
C ASP A 64 -9.19 -8.72 22.20
N GLY A 65 -8.53 -7.89 23.02
CA GLY A 65 -9.16 -6.74 23.65
C GLY A 65 -9.62 -5.69 22.64
N TYR A 66 -8.84 -5.45 21.58
CA TYR A 66 -9.26 -4.56 20.50
C TYR A 66 -10.52 -5.08 19.80
N LEU A 67 -10.59 -6.38 19.49
CA LEU A 67 -11.74 -6.97 18.82
C LEU A 67 -12.99 -6.94 19.70
N ASP A 68 -12.84 -7.18 21.00
CA ASP A 68 -13.94 -7.09 21.96
C ASP A 68 -14.50 -5.66 21.96
N GLU A 69 -13.64 -4.66 22.20
CA GLU A 69 -14.03 -3.25 22.24
C GLU A 69 -14.66 -2.75 20.93
N VAL A 70 -14.10 -3.12 19.76
CA VAL A 70 -14.54 -2.58 18.47
C VAL A 70 -15.85 -3.21 18.00
N LEU A 71 -16.10 -4.48 18.32
CA LEU A 71 -17.35 -5.17 18.00
C LEU A 71 -18.47 -4.74 18.94
N ASP A 72 -18.19 -4.61 20.24
CA ASP A 72 -19.12 -4.05 21.23
C ASP A 72 -19.58 -2.64 20.83
N ALA A 73 -18.65 -1.79 20.38
CA ALA A 73 -18.96 -0.45 19.89
C ALA A 73 -19.86 -0.42 18.64
N GLN A 74 -20.04 -1.55 17.96
CA GLN A 74 -20.94 -1.73 16.81
C GLN A 74 -22.22 -2.49 17.17
N GLY A 75 -22.40 -2.88 18.45
CA GLY A 75 -23.51 -3.74 18.87
C GLY A 75 -23.39 -5.17 18.33
N VAL A 76 -22.19 -5.60 17.93
CA VAL A 76 -21.91 -6.97 17.49
C VAL A 76 -21.37 -7.75 18.66
N ASN A 77 -21.98 -8.89 18.99
CA ASN A 77 -21.52 -9.74 20.09
C ASN A 77 -20.07 -10.22 19.83
N PRO A 78 -19.10 -9.90 20.70
CA PRO A 78 -17.68 -10.20 20.51
C PRO A 78 -17.29 -11.62 20.91
N ALA A 79 -18.25 -12.48 21.29
CA ALA A 79 -17.98 -13.86 21.71
C ALA A 79 -17.05 -14.60 20.74
N ARG A 80 -16.00 -15.20 21.32
CA ARG A 80 -14.94 -15.92 20.60
C ARG A 80 -14.90 -17.38 21.00
N ASP A 81 -14.63 -18.24 20.03
CA ASP A 81 -14.46 -19.69 20.25
C ASP A 81 -13.09 -20.01 20.88
N ALA A 82 -12.10 -19.14 20.68
CA ALA A 82 -10.74 -19.28 21.20
C ALA A 82 -10.06 -17.90 21.31
N ALA A 83 -9.06 -17.79 22.20
CA ALA A 83 -8.20 -16.62 22.31
C ALA A 83 -6.97 -16.75 21.40
N VAL A 84 -6.40 -15.61 20.99
CA VAL A 84 -5.12 -15.57 20.27
C VAL A 84 -4.02 -16.10 21.19
N ALA A 85 -3.12 -16.94 20.66
CA ALA A 85 -1.87 -17.32 21.32
C ALA A 85 -0.74 -16.37 20.88
N PRO A 86 -0.44 -15.28 21.63
CA PRO A 86 0.37 -14.18 21.09
C PRO A 86 1.83 -14.59 20.88
N ALA A 87 2.35 -15.51 21.69
CA ALA A 87 3.70 -16.04 21.57
C ALA A 87 3.94 -16.78 20.24
N ALA A 88 2.90 -17.35 19.62
CA ALA A 88 3.01 -18.02 18.33
C ALA A 88 3.17 -17.04 17.14
N LEU A 89 2.99 -15.74 17.39
CA LEU A 89 3.08 -14.67 16.39
C LEU A 89 4.33 -13.79 16.56
N ALA A 90 5.30 -14.25 17.34
CA ALA A 90 6.57 -13.56 17.62
C ALA A 90 7.77 -14.46 17.31
N GLY A 91 8.92 -13.84 17.06
CA GLY A 91 10.21 -14.55 16.87
C GLY A 91 10.54 -14.91 15.41
N VAL A 92 9.62 -14.67 14.48
CA VAL A 92 9.82 -14.94 13.05
C VAL A 92 9.49 -13.70 12.24
N ALA A 93 10.24 -13.45 11.18
CA ALA A 93 9.94 -12.36 10.26
C ALA A 93 8.63 -12.62 9.51
N SER A 94 7.97 -11.54 9.07
CA SER A 94 6.68 -11.56 8.36
C SER A 94 6.69 -12.33 7.03
N ASP A 95 7.86 -12.64 6.49
CA ASP A 95 8.09 -13.45 5.29
C ASP A 95 8.60 -14.87 5.60
N GLY A 96 8.58 -15.28 6.87
CA GLY A 96 8.85 -16.65 7.32
C GLY A 96 10.30 -16.96 7.66
N ARG A 97 11.24 -16.04 7.46
CA ARG A 97 12.66 -16.26 7.80
C ARG A 97 12.99 -15.95 9.28
N PRO A 98 14.13 -16.43 9.81
CA PRO A 98 14.65 -15.98 11.10
C PRO A 98 14.86 -14.46 11.15
N LEU A 99 14.55 -13.84 12.29
CA LEU A 99 14.65 -12.38 12.45
C LEU A 99 16.08 -11.88 12.21
N GLU A 100 17.09 -12.62 12.66
CA GLU A 100 18.51 -12.28 12.52
C GLU A 100 18.90 -12.16 11.04
N SER A 101 18.40 -13.07 10.20
CA SER A 101 18.65 -13.05 8.75
C SER A 101 18.07 -11.79 8.10
N LEU A 102 16.86 -11.38 8.49
CA LEU A 102 16.25 -10.13 8.04
C LEU A 102 17.04 -8.92 8.56
N LEU A 103 17.39 -8.90 9.84
CA LEU A 103 18.03 -7.78 10.51
C LEU A 103 19.49 -7.58 10.10
N PHE A 104 20.14 -8.59 9.51
CA PHE A 104 21.47 -8.45 8.93
C PHE A 104 21.48 -7.85 7.51
N GLN A 105 20.35 -7.88 6.79
CA GLN A 105 20.25 -7.33 5.41
C GLN A 105 20.72 -5.87 5.26
N PRO A 106 20.46 -4.94 6.20
CA PRO A 106 20.98 -3.58 6.15
C PRO A 106 22.51 -3.51 5.96
N ALA A 107 23.28 -4.36 6.64
CA ALA A 107 24.74 -4.38 6.52
C ALA A 107 25.18 -4.86 5.12
N ILE A 108 24.52 -5.89 4.58
CA ILE A 108 24.77 -6.38 3.22
C ILE A 108 24.49 -5.27 2.19
N GLY A 109 23.34 -4.60 2.30
CA GLY A 109 22.97 -3.50 1.41
C GLY A 109 23.94 -2.32 1.49
N THR A 110 24.41 -1.98 2.69
CA THR A 110 25.43 -0.94 2.89
C THR A 110 26.75 -1.32 2.23
N LEU A 111 27.26 -2.53 2.46
CA LEU A 111 28.53 -3.00 1.88
C LEU A 111 28.46 -3.09 0.35
N ALA A 112 27.33 -3.56 -0.20
CA ALA A 112 27.11 -3.60 -1.64
C ALA A 112 27.12 -2.18 -2.25
N ALA A 113 26.50 -1.21 -1.59
CA ALA A 113 26.52 0.19 -2.04
C ALA A 113 27.93 0.79 -2.01
N ILE A 114 28.72 0.50 -0.97
CA ILE A 114 30.14 0.92 -0.89
C ILE A 114 30.96 0.26 -2.00
N GLY A 115 30.78 -1.04 -2.24
CA GLY A 115 31.42 -1.76 -3.34
C GLY A 115 31.08 -1.21 -4.73
N ALA A 116 29.89 -0.59 -4.87
CA ALA A 116 29.46 0.12 -6.07
C ALA A 116 29.95 1.59 -6.14
N GLY A 117 30.79 2.03 -5.20
CA GLY A 117 31.39 3.37 -5.18
C GLY A 117 30.57 4.46 -4.46
N ALA A 118 29.55 4.10 -3.68
CA ALA A 118 28.82 5.07 -2.87
C ALA A 118 29.69 5.58 -1.70
N ASP A 119 29.50 6.86 -1.34
CA ASP A 119 30.02 7.42 -0.10
C ASP A 119 29.58 6.59 1.12
N VAL A 120 30.51 6.34 2.06
CA VAL A 120 30.28 5.49 3.23
C VAL A 120 29.15 6.03 4.11
N GLY A 121 29.12 7.34 4.35
CA GLY A 121 28.06 7.97 5.14
C GLY A 121 26.69 7.82 4.50
N ARG A 122 26.61 8.01 3.18
CA ARG A 122 25.39 7.77 2.39
C ARG A 122 24.96 6.31 2.40
N ALA A 123 25.89 5.38 2.28
CA ALA A 123 25.62 3.94 2.32
C ALA A 123 25.11 3.48 3.69
N LEU A 124 25.67 4.01 4.79
CA LEU A 124 25.20 3.77 6.16
C LEU A 124 23.80 4.35 6.39
N ALA A 125 23.51 5.53 5.85
CA ALA A 125 22.17 6.12 5.91
C ALA A 125 21.14 5.28 5.12
N GLY A 126 21.55 4.72 3.97
CA GLY A 126 20.75 3.77 3.20
C GLY A 126 20.44 2.48 3.96
N GLY A 127 21.45 1.89 4.60
CA GLY A 127 21.29 0.72 5.47
C GLY A 127 20.32 1.00 6.61
N TYR A 128 20.47 2.15 7.29
CA TYR A 128 19.53 2.57 8.33
C TYR A 128 18.09 2.66 7.82
N ALA A 129 17.87 3.22 6.62
CA ALA A 129 16.52 3.35 6.06
C ALA A 129 15.86 1.98 5.82
N VAL A 130 16.64 0.97 5.43
CA VAL A 130 16.19 -0.43 5.30
C VAL A 130 15.88 -1.01 6.68
N LEU A 131 16.75 -0.81 7.67
CA LEU A 131 16.55 -1.28 9.04
C LEU A 131 15.28 -0.69 9.68
N ASP A 132 15.11 0.63 9.62
CA ASP A 132 13.94 1.35 10.14
C ASP A 132 12.65 0.81 9.52
N MET A 133 12.64 0.61 8.20
CA MET A 133 11.50 0.02 7.51
C MET A 133 11.23 -1.41 8.01
N ALA A 134 12.27 -2.24 8.13
CA ALA A 134 12.15 -3.64 8.51
C ALA A 134 11.56 -3.78 9.93
N VAL A 135 12.15 -3.12 10.94
CA VAL A 135 11.71 -3.27 12.34
C VAL A 135 10.28 -2.77 12.56
N ARG A 136 9.90 -1.64 11.96
CA ARG A 136 8.53 -1.12 12.02
C ARG A 136 7.54 -2.09 11.39
N THR A 137 7.94 -2.68 10.27
CA THR A 137 7.14 -3.65 9.54
C THR A 137 6.90 -4.90 10.39
N GLN A 138 7.93 -5.44 11.04
CA GLN A 138 7.80 -6.65 11.87
C GLN A 138 6.82 -6.47 13.04
N ALA A 139 6.92 -5.37 13.79
CA ALA A 139 5.97 -5.08 14.87
C ALA A 139 4.54 -4.86 14.35
N ALA A 140 4.41 -4.11 13.24
CA ALA A 140 3.11 -3.85 12.64
C ALA A 140 2.50 -5.08 11.97
N ASP A 141 3.26 -6.10 11.60
CA ASP A 141 2.71 -7.30 10.98
C ASP A 141 2.22 -8.29 12.02
N ALA A 142 2.99 -8.51 13.09
CA ALA A 142 2.58 -9.39 14.19
C ALA A 142 1.21 -8.99 14.75
N GLY A 143 0.99 -7.70 15.03
CA GLY A 143 -0.32 -7.21 15.46
C GLY A 143 -1.42 -7.35 14.41
N ARG A 144 -1.13 -7.17 13.11
CA ARG A 144 -2.16 -7.29 12.04
C ARG A 144 -2.57 -8.75 11.84
N VAL A 145 -1.62 -9.67 11.94
CA VAL A 145 -1.90 -11.12 11.92
C VAL A 145 -2.68 -11.50 13.17
N ALA A 146 -2.31 -10.98 14.34
CA ALA A 146 -3.05 -11.24 15.58
C ALA A 146 -4.51 -10.76 15.48
N ASP A 147 -4.76 -9.55 14.96
CA ASP A 147 -6.11 -9.04 14.71
C ASP A 147 -6.90 -9.96 13.76
N GLN A 148 -6.25 -10.52 12.73
CA GLN A 148 -6.86 -11.46 11.78
C GLN A 148 -7.20 -12.82 12.41
N VAL A 149 -6.29 -13.36 13.24
CA VAL A 149 -6.52 -14.61 13.99
C VAL A 149 -7.67 -14.42 14.99
N ALA A 150 -7.66 -13.30 15.72
CA ALA A 150 -8.73 -12.94 16.63
C ALA A 150 -10.09 -12.83 15.90
N LEU A 151 -10.08 -12.26 14.68
CA LEU A 151 -11.27 -12.11 13.86
C LEU A 151 -11.82 -13.47 13.43
N ALA A 152 -10.95 -14.37 13.00
CA ALA A 152 -11.35 -15.71 12.59
C ALA A 152 -11.99 -16.53 13.72
N ALA A 153 -11.67 -16.23 14.98
CA ALA A 153 -12.25 -16.88 16.15
C ALA A 153 -13.65 -16.33 16.56
N ARG A 154 -14.13 -15.25 15.93
CA ARG A 154 -15.40 -14.58 16.30
C ARG A 154 -16.44 -14.73 15.19
N ARG A 155 -17.37 -15.67 15.37
CA ARG A 155 -18.36 -16.07 14.35
C ARG A 155 -19.26 -14.93 13.87
N GLN A 156 -19.58 -13.99 14.75
CA GLN A 156 -20.45 -12.87 14.39
C GLN A 156 -19.71 -11.78 13.61
N ALA A 157 -18.38 -11.72 13.65
CA ALA A 157 -17.61 -10.78 12.84
C ALA A 157 -17.29 -11.41 11.48
N THR A 158 -18.16 -11.21 10.49
CA THR A 158 -18.03 -11.88 9.18
C THR A 158 -16.90 -11.32 8.31
N GLY A 159 -16.30 -10.19 8.70
CA GLY A 159 -15.22 -9.59 7.97
C GLY A 159 -14.61 -8.37 8.65
N TYR A 160 -14.01 -7.52 7.83
CA TYR A 160 -13.45 -6.25 8.28
C TYR A 160 -13.63 -5.18 7.20
N ARG A 161 -13.67 -3.93 7.64
CA ARG A 161 -13.57 -2.76 6.79
C ARG A 161 -12.18 -2.18 6.88
N ARG A 162 -11.58 -1.82 5.74
CA ARG A 162 -10.28 -1.16 5.72
C ARG A 162 -10.44 0.33 6.02
N MET A 163 -9.85 0.76 7.13
CA MET A 163 -9.78 2.17 7.51
C MET A 163 -8.38 2.70 7.18
N VAL A 164 -8.32 3.83 6.45
CA VAL A 164 -7.06 4.56 6.24
C VAL A 164 -6.87 5.56 7.36
N VAL A 165 -5.64 5.75 7.81
CA VAL A 165 -5.32 6.72 8.87
C VAL A 165 -4.36 7.77 8.33
N GLY A 166 -4.67 9.04 8.59
CA GLY A 166 -3.83 10.18 8.23
C GLY A 166 -3.60 10.34 6.72
N ARG A 167 -2.44 10.90 6.37
CA ARG A 167 -2.02 11.09 4.97
C ARG A 167 -1.37 9.80 4.45
N THR A 168 -2.13 9.00 3.70
CA THR A 168 -1.66 7.76 3.07
C THR A 168 -1.57 7.87 1.54
N CYS A 169 -1.01 6.86 0.87
CA CYS A 169 -0.88 6.86 -0.58
C CYS A 169 -2.21 6.54 -1.29
N GLY A 170 -2.38 7.00 -2.52
CA GLY A 170 -3.60 6.77 -3.31
C GLY A 170 -4.00 5.30 -3.47
N ARG A 171 -3.03 4.36 -3.43
CA ARG A 171 -3.32 2.91 -3.49
C ARG A 171 -3.98 2.38 -2.21
N CYS A 172 -3.70 2.95 -1.06
CA CYS A 172 -4.42 2.64 0.18
C CYS A 172 -5.81 3.31 0.18
N VAL A 173 -5.90 4.54 -0.34
CA VAL A 173 -7.16 5.32 -0.38
C VAL A 173 -8.23 4.59 -1.18
N VAL A 174 -7.90 4.00 -2.34
CA VAL A 174 -8.89 3.26 -3.17
C VAL A 174 -9.42 1.98 -2.51
N LEU A 175 -8.78 1.53 -1.43
CA LEU A 175 -9.20 0.38 -0.63
C LEU A 175 -9.96 0.82 0.63
N ALA A 176 -10.00 2.13 0.93
CA ALA A 176 -10.67 2.68 2.10
C ALA A 176 -12.17 2.44 2.04
N GLY A 177 -12.76 2.06 3.18
CA GLY A 177 -14.19 1.83 3.31
C GLY A 177 -14.68 0.53 2.67
N ARG A 178 -13.84 -0.20 1.93
CA ARG A 178 -14.21 -1.50 1.38
C ARG A 178 -14.31 -2.55 2.49
N TRP A 179 -15.38 -3.33 2.45
CA TRP A 179 -15.54 -4.52 3.28
C TRP A 179 -14.87 -5.73 2.61
N TYR A 180 -14.25 -6.55 3.45
CA TYR A 180 -13.55 -7.77 3.09
C TYR A 180 -14.01 -8.88 4.02
N ARG A 181 -14.26 -10.06 3.48
CA ARG A 181 -14.61 -11.23 4.29
C ARG A 181 -13.45 -11.61 5.22
N TYR A 182 -13.73 -12.21 6.38
CA TYR A 182 -12.73 -12.56 7.39
C TYR A 182 -11.58 -13.45 6.88
N ASN A 183 -11.78 -14.19 5.79
CA ASN A 183 -10.77 -15.06 5.17
C ASN A 183 -10.00 -14.38 4.03
N GLN A 184 -10.31 -13.11 3.72
CA GLN A 184 -9.54 -12.32 2.76
C GLN A 184 -8.36 -11.68 3.50
N GLY A 185 -7.15 -12.03 3.09
CA GLY A 185 -5.93 -11.43 3.63
C GLY A 185 -5.89 -9.92 3.43
N PHE A 186 -5.08 -9.24 4.24
CA PHE A 186 -4.95 -7.79 4.17
C PHE A 186 -3.76 -7.35 3.32
N ASP A 187 -4.09 -6.85 2.12
CA ASP A 187 -3.08 -6.32 1.21
C ASP A 187 -2.40 -5.08 1.80
N ARG A 188 -1.10 -5.19 2.05
CA ARG A 188 -0.30 -4.13 2.66
C ARG A 188 1.06 -4.01 1.97
N HIS A 189 1.70 -2.86 2.19
CA HIS A 189 3.07 -2.58 1.82
C HIS A 189 3.87 -2.18 3.07
N PRO A 190 5.21 -2.11 3.01
CA PRO A 190 6.00 -1.54 4.10
C PRO A 190 5.52 -0.13 4.46
N ARG A 191 5.47 0.20 5.76
CA ARG A 191 4.91 1.47 6.28
C ARG A 191 3.43 1.70 5.94
N CYS A 192 2.63 0.64 5.83
CA CYS A 192 1.17 0.77 5.72
C CYS A 192 0.55 1.14 7.08
N ASP A 193 -0.14 2.28 7.14
CA ASP A 193 -0.84 2.79 8.33
C ASP A 193 -2.34 2.42 8.36
N CYS A 194 -2.81 1.58 7.43
CA CYS A 194 -4.22 1.16 7.40
C CYS A 194 -4.54 0.20 8.55
N VAL A 195 -5.80 0.25 9.01
CA VAL A 195 -6.32 -0.56 10.11
C VAL A 195 -7.40 -1.50 9.59
N HIS A 196 -7.42 -2.72 10.11
CA HIS A 196 -8.53 -3.65 9.93
C HIS A 196 -9.55 -3.27 11.00
N VAL A 197 -10.76 -2.90 10.60
CA VAL A 197 -11.86 -2.70 11.56
C VAL A 197 -12.79 -3.90 11.45
N PRO A 198 -12.69 -4.89 12.37
CA PRO A 198 -13.60 -6.03 12.48
C PRO A 198 -15.05 -5.57 12.44
N CYS A 199 -15.87 -6.16 11.59
CA CYS A 199 -17.29 -5.82 11.49
C CYS A 199 -18.09 -6.94 10.81
N ARG A 200 -19.42 -6.87 10.94
CA ARG A 200 -20.33 -7.61 10.07
C ARG A 200 -20.47 -6.91 8.72
N GLU A 201 -20.93 -7.64 7.72
CA GLU A 201 -21.24 -7.06 6.41
C GLU A 201 -22.32 -5.97 6.51
N ASP A 202 -23.34 -6.17 7.36
CA ASP A 202 -24.47 -5.26 7.58
C ASP A 202 -24.15 -4.05 8.48
N THR A 203 -23.15 -4.14 9.37
CA THR A 203 -22.72 -3.01 10.23
C THR A 203 -21.55 -2.22 9.68
N ALA A 204 -20.99 -2.64 8.54
CA ALA A 204 -19.73 -2.14 8.03
C ALA A 204 -19.75 -0.62 7.75
N ASP A 205 -20.91 -0.04 7.44
CA ASP A 205 -21.07 1.40 7.11
C ASP A 205 -20.76 2.36 8.27
N ALA A 206 -20.78 1.88 9.51
CA ALA A 206 -20.52 2.69 10.70
C ALA A 206 -19.07 3.20 10.84
N VAL A 207 -18.11 2.68 10.05
CA VAL A 207 -16.66 2.97 10.20
C VAL A 207 -16.03 3.48 8.90
N ALA A 208 -16.83 4.10 8.02
CA ALA A 208 -16.42 4.41 6.66
C ALA A 208 -15.59 5.71 6.54
N THR A 209 -14.29 5.57 6.26
CA THR A 209 -13.57 6.56 5.45
C THR A 209 -13.79 6.23 3.98
N THR A 210 -14.44 7.11 3.22
CA THR A 210 -14.57 6.93 1.76
C THR A 210 -13.37 7.53 1.03
N PRO A 211 -12.98 7.01 -0.14
CA PRO A 211 -11.94 7.62 -0.97
C PRO A 211 -12.21 9.11 -1.24
N ARG A 212 -13.48 9.48 -1.44
CA ARG A 212 -13.89 10.86 -1.71
C ARG A 212 -13.74 11.76 -0.49
N ALA A 213 -14.25 11.34 0.67
CA ALA A 213 -14.08 12.10 1.91
C ALA A 213 -12.60 12.31 2.25
N TRP A 214 -11.75 11.31 2.01
CA TRP A 214 -10.31 11.45 2.18
C TRP A 214 -9.70 12.47 1.22
N PHE A 215 -10.05 12.44 -0.06
CA PHE A 215 -9.61 13.43 -1.06
C PHE A 215 -10.05 14.85 -0.70
N ASP A 216 -11.30 15.02 -0.27
CA ASP A 216 -11.88 16.32 0.09
C ASP A 216 -11.28 16.87 1.41
N SER A 217 -10.65 16.02 2.24
CA SER A 217 -9.91 16.44 3.46
C SER A 217 -8.52 17.02 3.19
N LEU A 218 -8.05 16.96 1.94
CA LEU A 218 -6.76 17.48 1.51
C LEU A 218 -6.90 18.89 0.94
N ASP A 219 -5.89 19.73 1.14
CA ASP A 219 -5.80 20.98 0.39
C ASP A 219 -5.45 20.72 -1.10
N ARG A 220 -5.57 21.75 -1.94
CA ARG A 220 -5.34 21.63 -3.40
C ARG A 220 -3.91 21.15 -3.72
N ALA A 221 -2.91 21.59 -2.97
CA ALA A 221 -1.52 21.21 -3.19
C ALA A 221 -1.26 19.76 -2.74
N GLU A 222 -1.86 19.32 -1.64
CA GLU A 222 -1.84 17.95 -1.16
C GLU A 222 -2.52 17.00 -2.17
N GLN A 223 -3.69 17.36 -2.70
CA GLN A 223 -4.38 16.60 -3.74
C GLN A 223 -3.48 16.44 -4.98
N ASP A 224 -2.90 17.54 -5.46
CA ASP A 224 -2.03 17.53 -6.63
C ASP A 224 -0.75 16.73 -6.38
N LYS A 225 -0.18 16.79 -5.18
CA LYS A 225 0.98 15.96 -4.80
C LYS A 225 0.63 14.48 -4.78
N GLN A 226 -0.56 14.14 -4.29
CA GLN A 226 -0.96 12.75 -4.11
C GLN A 226 -1.42 12.07 -5.42
N PHE A 227 -2.11 12.80 -6.30
CA PHE A 227 -2.74 12.25 -7.51
C PHE A 227 -2.14 12.76 -8.82
N THR A 228 -1.16 13.68 -8.76
CA THR A 228 -0.76 14.62 -9.81
C THR A 228 -1.79 15.71 -10.07
N ARG A 229 -1.36 16.84 -10.64
CA ARG A 229 -2.26 17.95 -11.02
C ARG A 229 -3.41 17.46 -11.89
N ALA A 230 -3.10 16.69 -12.93
CA ALA A 230 -4.11 16.19 -13.86
C ALA A 230 -5.03 15.14 -13.22
N GLY A 231 -4.48 14.23 -12.42
CA GLY A 231 -5.29 13.24 -11.71
C GLY A 231 -6.22 13.89 -10.68
N ALA A 232 -5.71 14.84 -9.89
CA ALA A 232 -6.50 15.58 -8.93
C ALA A 232 -7.60 16.42 -9.60
N GLU A 233 -7.29 17.10 -10.71
CA GLU A 233 -8.29 17.86 -11.46
C GLU A 233 -9.37 16.96 -12.06
N ALA A 234 -9.01 15.79 -12.60
CA ALA A 234 -10.00 14.81 -13.04
C ALA A 234 -10.93 14.37 -11.90
N ILE A 235 -10.40 14.13 -10.69
CA ILE A 235 -11.20 13.79 -9.50
C ILE A 235 -12.13 14.94 -9.11
N ARG A 236 -11.67 16.20 -9.16
CA ARG A 236 -12.52 17.39 -8.93
C ARG A 236 -13.64 17.49 -9.95
N LEU A 237 -13.38 17.09 -11.20
CA LEU A 237 -14.39 16.99 -12.27
C LEU A 237 -15.34 15.78 -12.13
N GLY A 238 -15.17 14.95 -11.10
CA GLY A 238 -16.07 13.83 -10.79
C GLY A 238 -15.55 12.46 -11.25
N ALA A 239 -14.27 12.36 -11.65
CA ALA A 239 -13.68 11.05 -11.95
C ALA A 239 -13.63 10.15 -10.70
N ASP A 240 -13.89 8.87 -10.91
CA ASP A 240 -13.68 7.82 -9.93
C ASP A 240 -12.19 7.75 -9.54
N ILE A 241 -11.93 7.89 -8.23
CA ILE A 241 -10.57 7.90 -7.68
C ILE A 241 -9.86 6.56 -7.95
N GLY A 242 -10.61 5.45 -7.92
CA GLY A 242 -10.11 4.12 -8.29
C GLY A 242 -9.59 4.07 -9.72
N GLN A 243 -10.34 4.60 -10.69
CA GLN A 243 -9.94 4.67 -12.09
C GLN A 243 -8.68 5.55 -12.28
N VAL A 244 -8.61 6.70 -11.62
CA VAL A 244 -7.46 7.61 -11.71
C VAL A 244 -6.20 6.98 -11.14
N VAL A 245 -6.28 6.35 -9.96
CA VAL A 245 -5.13 5.69 -9.32
C VAL A 245 -4.71 4.45 -10.11
N ASN A 246 -5.66 3.59 -10.49
CA ASN A 246 -5.33 2.33 -11.15
C ASN A 246 -4.82 2.54 -12.57
N ALA A 247 -5.20 3.62 -13.28
CA ALA A 247 -4.64 3.95 -14.59
C ALA A 247 -3.10 4.01 -14.60
N ARG A 248 -2.45 4.33 -13.48
CA ARG A 248 -0.99 4.36 -13.39
C ARG A 248 -0.33 2.98 -13.35
N ARG A 249 -1.05 1.90 -13.01
CA ARG A 249 -0.47 0.55 -12.85
C ARG A 249 0.05 -0.03 -14.15
N GLY A 250 -0.65 0.23 -15.26
CA GLY A 250 -0.28 -0.18 -16.61
C GLY A 250 0.17 0.98 -17.49
N ALA A 251 0.65 2.06 -16.88
CA ALA A 251 1.16 3.22 -17.60
C ALA A 251 2.64 3.03 -17.97
N PHE A 252 3.02 3.54 -19.14
CA PHE A 252 4.35 3.37 -19.69
C PHE A 252 5.40 4.17 -18.91
N GLY A 253 6.59 3.58 -18.75
CA GLY A 253 7.71 4.17 -18.00
C GLY A 253 7.62 4.07 -16.47
N LEU A 254 6.58 3.40 -15.95
CA LEU A 254 6.41 3.08 -14.54
C LEU A 254 6.60 1.58 -14.30
N THR A 255 7.16 1.22 -13.15
CA THR A 255 7.21 -0.18 -12.73
C THR A 255 5.82 -0.63 -12.28
N PRO A 256 5.28 -1.75 -12.82
CA PRO A 256 3.98 -2.23 -12.41
C PRO A 256 3.95 -2.52 -10.91
N ALA A 257 2.88 -2.05 -10.28
CA ALA A 257 2.64 -2.26 -8.87
C ALA A 257 2.59 -3.76 -8.51
N GLY A 258 3.51 -4.22 -7.64
CA GLY A 258 3.58 -5.61 -7.21
C GLY A 258 4.31 -6.55 -8.17
N ALA A 259 5.01 -6.02 -9.18
CA ALA A 259 5.85 -6.83 -10.06
C ALA A 259 6.95 -7.53 -9.25
N ARG A 260 7.07 -8.86 -9.44
CA ARG A 260 8.19 -9.66 -8.94
C ARG A 260 9.28 -9.66 -10.00
N ILE A 261 9.96 -8.53 -10.11
CA ILE A 261 11.01 -8.30 -11.09
C ILE A 261 12.27 -7.81 -10.38
N THR A 262 13.43 -8.09 -10.98
CA THR A 262 14.73 -7.62 -10.50
C THR A 262 14.87 -6.11 -10.65
N ALA A 263 15.85 -5.52 -9.98
CA ALA A 263 16.16 -4.10 -10.12
C ALA A 263 16.50 -3.73 -11.57
N ASP A 264 17.21 -4.62 -12.27
CA ASP A 264 17.60 -4.45 -13.66
C ASP A 264 16.41 -4.53 -14.61
N GLU A 265 15.52 -5.51 -14.43
CA GLU A 265 14.25 -5.60 -15.16
C GLU A 265 13.39 -4.35 -14.93
N ALA A 266 13.32 -3.87 -13.70
CA ALA A 266 12.61 -2.65 -13.38
C ALA A 266 13.24 -1.42 -14.05
N ARG A 267 14.58 -1.38 -14.16
CA ARG A 267 15.33 -0.32 -14.84
C ARG A 267 15.12 -0.37 -16.36
N MET A 268 15.03 -1.55 -16.96
CA MET A 268 14.69 -1.74 -18.38
C MET A 268 13.31 -1.15 -18.70
N LEU A 269 12.28 -1.44 -17.88
CA LEU A 269 10.94 -0.86 -18.02
C LEU A 269 10.90 0.66 -17.88
N ARG A 270 11.93 1.24 -17.23
CA ARG A 270 12.08 2.68 -16.99
C ARG A 270 13.06 3.34 -17.97
N ASN A 271 13.41 2.67 -19.07
CA ASN A 271 14.41 3.11 -20.06
C ASN A 271 15.74 3.50 -19.42
N GLY A 272 16.28 2.63 -18.57
CA GLY A 272 17.60 2.83 -17.95
C GLY A 272 17.59 3.69 -16.68
N ARG A 273 16.43 4.20 -16.24
CA ARG A 273 16.32 5.06 -15.06
C ARG A 273 16.08 4.28 -13.76
N ASP A 274 16.64 4.79 -12.67
CA ASP A 274 16.40 4.25 -11.32
C ASP A 274 15.00 4.57 -10.81
N VAL A 275 14.44 5.71 -11.23
CA VAL A 275 13.10 6.17 -10.86
C VAL A 275 12.18 6.19 -12.07
N GLY A 276 10.97 5.64 -11.90
CA GLY A 276 9.98 5.59 -12.96
C GLY A 276 9.44 6.97 -13.28
N ARG A 277 9.26 7.25 -14.57
CA ARG A 277 8.64 8.48 -15.05
C ARG A 277 7.61 8.10 -16.10
N LEU A 278 6.42 8.69 -15.99
CA LEU A 278 5.36 8.49 -16.96
C LEU A 278 5.86 8.87 -18.36
N GLN A 279 5.59 8.02 -19.35
CA GLN A 279 6.01 8.19 -20.74
C GLN A 279 4.81 8.25 -21.66
N THR A 280 4.93 9.09 -22.68
CA THR A 280 3.97 9.15 -23.78
C THR A 280 4.18 7.98 -24.73
N GLN A 281 3.14 7.69 -25.50
CA GLN A 281 3.20 6.84 -26.67
C GLN A 281 2.68 7.62 -27.87
N ASN A 282 3.23 7.31 -29.04
CA ASN A 282 2.68 7.80 -30.29
C ASN A 282 1.34 7.11 -30.58
N VAL A 283 0.26 7.87 -30.49
CA VAL A 283 -1.10 7.42 -30.77
C VAL A 283 -1.68 8.32 -31.84
N PHE A 284 -1.86 7.77 -33.04
CA PHE A 284 -2.36 8.49 -34.22
C PHE A 284 -1.57 9.78 -34.52
N GLY A 285 -0.23 9.73 -34.40
CA GLY A 285 0.65 10.87 -34.69
C GLY A 285 0.78 11.89 -33.56
N ARG A 286 0.24 11.62 -32.37
CA ARG A 286 0.37 12.47 -31.17
C ARG A 286 1.02 11.72 -30.03
N GLU A 287 1.90 12.39 -29.31
CA GLU A 287 2.50 11.87 -28.07
C GLU A 287 1.52 12.01 -26.90
N LEU A 288 0.92 10.90 -26.48
CA LEU A 288 -0.11 10.87 -25.44
C LEU A 288 0.24 9.87 -24.34
N PHE A 289 -0.02 10.22 -23.09
CA PHE A 289 -0.05 9.30 -21.97
C PHE A 289 -1.26 8.36 -22.09
N THR A 290 -0.99 7.07 -22.12
CA THR A 290 -1.97 5.99 -22.21
C THR A 290 -1.76 4.97 -21.11
N THR A 291 -2.79 4.15 -20.89
CA THR A 291 -2.73 3.04 -19.95
C THR A 291 -3.36 1.78 -20.55
N THR A 292 -2.82 0.63 -20.16
CA THR A 292 -3.42 -0.68 -20.45
C THR A 292 -4.44 -1.11 -19.40
N GLU A 293 -4.65 -0.31 -18.35
CA GLU A 293 -5.52 -0.68 -17.24
C GLU A 293 -7.00 -0.48 -17.56
N GLY A 294 -7.79 -1.50 -17.25
CA GLY A 294 -9.24 -1.48 -17.45
C GLY A 294 -9.70 -1.51 -18.91
N VAL A 295 -8.82 -1.85 -19.87
CA VAL A 295 -9.13 -1.86 -21.32
C VAL A 295 -9.75 -3.17 -21.84
N THR A 296 -9.91 -4.18 -20.97
CA THR A 296 -10.48 -5.48 -21.34
C THR A 296 -12.00 -5.47 -21.35
N THR A 297 -12.64 -6.53 -21.87
CA THR A 297 -14.10 -6.74 -21.83
C THR A 297 -14.70 -6.80 -20.41
N ARG A 298 -13.86 -6.95 -19.39
CA ARG A 298 -14.22 -6.90 -17.97
C ARG A 298 -14.07 -5.49 -17.37
N GLY A 299 -13.28 -4.64 -18.00
CA GLY A 299 -13.01 -3.27 -17.55
C GLY A 299 -14.00 -2.27 -18.14
N GLN A 300 -14.38 -1.29 -17.35
CA GLN A 300 -15.36 -0.28 -17.76
C GLN A 300 -14.87 0.54 -18.97
N ALA A 301 -13.61 0.97 -18.95
CA ALA A 301 -13.04 1.70 -20.08
C ALA A 301 -12.98 0.82 -21.33
N GLY A 302 -12.61 -0.45 -21.19
CA GLY A 302 -12.62 -1.41 -22.29
C GLY A 302 -13.99 -1.55 -22.93
N VAL A 303 -15.05 -1.72 -22.13
CA VAL A 303 -16.44 -1.76 -22.64
C VAL A 303 -16.78 -0.47 -23.38
N ARG A 304 -16.49 0.71 -22.83
CA ARG A 304 -16.76 2.00 -23.50
C ARG A 304 -15.95 2.22 -24.78
N LEU A 305 -14.76 1.65 -24.85
CA LEU A 305 -13.87 1.72 -26.01
C LEU A 305 -14.11 0.60 -27.03
N GLY A 306 -15.17 -0.20 -26.85
CA GLY A 306 -15.61 -1.19 -27.82
C GLY A 306 -14.88 -2.53 -27.73
N ALA A 307 -14.37 -2.93 -26.56
CA ALA A 307 -13.65 -4.20 -26.38
C ALA A 307 -14.52 -5.43 -26.69
N ARG A 308 -15.85 -5.34 -26.59
CA ARG A 308 -16.77 -6.46 -26.87
C ARG A 308 -17.12 -6.58 -28.35
N GLU A 309 -17.24 -5.44 -29.03
CA GLU A 309 -17.72 -5.35 -30.41
C GLU A 309 -16.57 -5.34 -31.42
N ARG A 310 -15.49 -4.63 -31.11
CA ARG A 310 -14.37 -4.34 -32.02
C ARG A 310 -13.00 -4.60 -31.38
N GLY A 311 -12.98 -5.33 -30.26
CA GLY A 311 -11.76 -5.61 -29.53
C GLY A 311 -10.78 -6.53 -30.27
N VAL A 312 -9.57 -6.63 -29.74
CA VAL A 312 -8.53 -7.56 -30.20
C VAL A 312 -8.17 -8.48 -29.05
N LYS A 313 -8.09 -9.78 -29.33
CA LYS A 313 -7.60 -10.79 -28.41
C LYS A 313 -6.17 -11.13 -28.81
N VAL A 314 -5.22 -10.70 -28.01
CA VAL A 314 -3.79 -11.05 -28.20
C VAL A 314 -3.59 -12.52 -27.84
N GLU A 315 -2.69 -13.20 -28.53
CA GLU A 315 -2.31 -14.57 -28.23
C GLU A 315 -1.85 -14.71 -26.76
N GLY A 316 -2.33 -15.75 -26.07
CA GLY A 316 -2.10 -15.94 -24.64
C GLY A 316 -2.92 -15.03 -23.70
N ALA A 317 -3.63 -14.02 -24.21
CA ALA A 317 -4.46 -13.15 -23.38
C ALA A 317 -5.78 -13.83 -22.98
N ARG A 318 -6.09 -13.78 -21.68
CA ARG A 318 -7.34 -14.33 -21.14
C ARG A 318 -8.60 -13.60 -21.63
N TYR A 319 -8.50 -12.30 -21.90
CA TYR A 319 -9.63 -11.45 -22.29
C TYR A 319 -9.31 -10.62 -23.53
N THR A 320 -10.35 -10.31 -24.30
CA THR A 320 -10.29 -9.34 -25.41
C THR A 320 -10.14 -7.91 -24.84
N SER A 321 -9.35 -7.08 -25.52
CA SER A 321 -9.07 -5.69 -25.15
C SER A 321 -9.51 -4.72 -26.23
N ALA A 322 -9.81 -3.48 -25.87
CA ALA A 322 -10.14 -2.44 -26.83
C ALA A 322 -8.95 -2.12 -27.74
N ARG A 323 -9.22 -1.85 -29.03
CA ARG A 323 -8.21 -1.36 -29.99
C ARG A 323 -7.80 0.08 -29.70
N VAL A 324 -8.76 0.90 -29.25
CA VAL A 324 -8.52 2.30 -28.94
C VAL A 324 -7.74 2.39 -27.63
N PRO A 325 -6.55 3.02 -27.62
CA PRO A 325 -5.80 3.21 -26.38
C PRO A 325 -6.60 4.03 -25.37
N ARG A 326 -6.59 3.62 -24.10
CA ARG A 326 -7.20 4.40 -23.03
C ARG A 326 -6.28 5.56 -22.66
N LEU A 327 -6.73 6.78 -22.90
CA LEU A 327 -5.99 7.99 -22.51
C LEU A 327 -5.97 8.15 -20.99
N MET A 328 -4.87 8.68 -20.45
CA MET A 328 -4.75 9.06 -19.04
C MET A 328 -5.29 10.49 -18.79
N PRO A 329 -5.62 10.86 -17.53
CA PRO A 329 -6.08 12.21 -17.20
C PRO A 329 -5.15 13.31 -17.71
N GLU A 330 -3.83 13.09 -17.69
CA GLU A 330 -2.84 14.02 -18.24
C GLU A 330 -3.12 14.36 -19.71
N SER A 331 -3.28 13.35 -20.56
CA SER A 331 -3.59 13.53 -21.99
C SER A 331 -4.98 14.11 -22.21
N ILE A 332 -5.97 13.67 -21.43
CA ILE A 332 -7.36 14.13 -21.57
C ILE A 332 -7.44 15.63 -21.30
N LEU A 333 -6.84 16.10 -20.21
CA LEU A 333 -6.85 17.51 -19.85
C LEU A 333 -5.94 18.34 -20.76
N GLN A 334 -4.84 17.77 -21.26
CA GLN A 334 -4.03 18.42 -22.29
C GLN A 334 -4.83 18.66 -23.58
N ILE A 335 -5.61 17.67 -24.03
CA ILE A 335 -6.44 17.79 -25.24
C ILE A 335 -7.60 18.76 -25.04
N ALA A 336 -8.25 18.72 -23.89
CA ALA A 336 -9.36 19.61 -23.57
C ALA A 336 -8.93 21.07 -23.34
N GLY A 337 -7.67 21.29 -22.91
CA GLY A 337 -7.20 22.61 -22.52
C GLY A 337 -8.06 23.20 -21.40
N ASN A 338 -8.63 24.38 -21.63
CA ASN A 338 -9.51 25.06 -20.68
C ASN A 338 -11.00 24.73 -20.88
N ASP A 339 -11.36 23.88 -21.86
CA ASP A 339 -12.75 23.50 -22.11
C ASP A 339 -13.19 22.38 -21.15
N ARG A 340 -13.94 22.78 -20.12
CA ARG A 340 -14.52 21.86 -19.14
C ARG A 340 -15.48 20.84 -19.76
N THR A 341 -16.24 21.23 -20.78
CA THR A 341 -17.21 20.35 -21.44
C THR A 341 -16.48 19.24 -22.19
N GLU A 342 -15.42 19.60 -22.90
CA GLU A 342 -14.57 18.63 -23.60
C GLU A 342 -13.85 17.70 -22.60
N ALA A 343 -13.32 18.24 -21.50
CA ALA A 343 -12.70 17.45 -20.45
C ALA A 343 -13.67 16.40 -19.89
N LEU A 344 -14.90 16.79 -19.54
CA LEU A 344 -15.94 15.88 -19.03
C LEU A 344 -16.33 14.83 -20.08
N ARG A 345 -16.48 15.22 -21.34
CA ARG A 345 -16.80 14.30 -22.44
C ARG A 345 -15.72 13.23 -22.60
N LEU A 346 -14.45 13.63 -22.60
CA LEU A 346 -13.32 12.72 -22.72
C LEU A 346 -13.16 11.83 -21.47
N LEU A 347 -13.28 12.38 -20.25
CA LEU A 347 -13.24 11.61 -19.01
C LEU A 347 -14.33 10.52 -18.96
N ARG A 348 -15.55 10.82 -19.44
CA ARG A 348 -16.61 9.81 -19.62
C ARG A 348 -16.23 8.79 -20.70
N ARG A 349 -15.80 9.24 -21.89
CA ARG A 349 -15.43 8.34 -23.00
C ARG A 349 -14.38 7.31 -22.59
N PHE A 350 -13.37 7.72 -21.82
CA PHE A 350 -12.27 6.87 -21.37
C PHE A 350 -12.50 6.19 -20.01
N GLY A 351 -13.75 6.21 -19.53
CA GLY A 351 -14.19 5.43 -18.37
C GLY A 351 -13.61 5.89 -17.03
N TYR A 352 -13.42 7.21 -16.84
CA TYR A 352 -13.07 7.79 -15.55
C TYR A 352 -14.28 8.32 -14.79
N ILE A 353 -15.28 8.86 -15.50
CA ILE A 353 -16.55 9.31 -14.90
C ILE A 353 -17.63 8.32 -15.33
N ASN A 354 -18.45 7.83 -14.39
CA ASN A 354 -19.53 6.90 -14.70
C ASN A 354 -20.74 7.60 -15.31
#